data_AF-A0A3G2LAL7-F1
#
_entry.id   AF-A0A3G2LAL7-F1
#
_cell.length_a   1.000
_cell.length_b   1.000
_cell.length_c   1.000
_cell.angle_alpha   90.00
_cell.angle_beta   90.00
_cell.angle_gamma   90.00
#
_symmetry.space_group_name_H-M   'P 1'
#
loop_
_entity.id
_entity.type
_entity.pdbx_description
1 polymer ?
#
loop_
_entity_poly.entity_id
_entity_poly.type
_entity_poly.pdbx_seq_one_letter_code
_entity_poly.pdbx_strand_id
1 'polypeptide(L)'
;MKLKILKFIIVAVAFYIGLNVAVHFRWEYRSRKIKRELIAKYDSNQDGVFSLEESHPELTEGLLKLGSDTARGISPLTLIPVSLLLAILTTYIYNTRRKNY
;
A
#
# COMPACT_ATOMS: atom_id res chain seq x y z
N MET A 1 -15.60 -17.51 -26.12
CA MET A 1 -15.10 -16.13 -25.86
C MET A 1 -15.43 -15.65 -24.45
N LYS A 2 -16.69 -15.71 -24.01
CA LYS A 2 -17.16 -15.27 -22.69
C LYS A 2 -16.35 -15.84 -21.50
N LEU A 3 -16.04 -17.13 -21.51
CA LEU A 3 -15.27 -17.77 -20.42
C LEU A 3 -13.81 -17.27 -20.30
N LYS A 4 -13.17 -16.88 -21.42
CA LYS A 4 -11.80 -16.35 -21.41
C LYS A 4 -11.75 -14.93 -20.84
N ILE A 5 -12.74 -14.12 -21.21
CA ILE A 5 -12.90 -12.75 -20.70
C ILE A 5 -13.21 -12.78 -19.20
N LEU A 6 -14.08 -13.69 -18.75
CA LEU A 6 -14.39 -13.84 -17.32
C LEU A 6 -13.15 -14.19 -16.50
N LYS A 7 -12.32 -15.14 -16.96
CA LYS A 7 -11.06 -15.49 -16.28
C LYS A 7 -10.09 -14.31 -16.20
N PHE A 8 -9.98 -13.52 -17.27
CA PHE A 8 -9.18 -12.29 -17.27
C PHE A 8 -9.66 -11.29 -16.22
N ILE A 9 -10.98 -11.04 -16.16
CA ILE A 9 -11.58 -10.10 -15.19
C ILE A 9 -11.28 -10.57 -13.76
N ILE A 10 -11.45 -11.86 -13.47
CA ILE A 10 -11.16 -12.43 -12.14
C ILE A 10 -9.69 -12.18 -11.75
N VAL A 11 -8.75 -12.42 -12.68
CA VAL A 11 -7.32 -12.19 -12.44
C VAL A 11 -7.02 -10.71 -12.21
N ALA A 12 -7.62 -9.81 -12.99
CA ALA A 12 -7.47 -8.37 -12.81
C ALA A 12 -7.99 -7.89 -11.44
N VAL A 13 -9.15 -8.39 -11.02
CA VAL A 13 -9.72 -8.09 -9.70
C VAL A 13 -8.83 -8.64 -8.58
N ALA A 14 -8.30 -9.86 -8.73
CA ALA A 14 -7.39 -10.45 -7.76
C ALA A 14 -6.11 -9.61 -7.59
N PHE A 15 -5.50 -9.16 -8.69
CA PHE A 15 -4.35 -8.24 -8.63
C PHE A 15 -4.71 -6.92 -7.98
N TYR A 16 -5.85 -6.34 -8.32
CA TYR A 16 -6.31 -5.08 -7.75
C TYR A 16 -6.46 -5.15 -6.23
N ILE A 17 -7.12 -6.19 -5.74
CA ILE A 17 -7.28 -6.40 -4.30
C ILE A 17 -5.92 -6.64 -3.64
N GLY A 18 -5.10 -7.53 -4.20
CA GLY A 18 -3.77 -7.86 -3.65
C GLY A 18 -2.84 -6.64 -3.55
N LEU A 19 -2.83 -5.78 -4.57
CA LEU A 19 -2.03 -4.56 -4.57
C LEU A 19 -2.53 -3.54 -3.54
N ASN A 20 -3.84 -3.37 -3.39
CA ASN A 20 -4.39 -2.47 -2.37
C ASN A 20 -4.04 -2.95 -0.95
N VAL A 21 -4.13 -4.27 -0.72
CA VAL A 21 -3.71 -4.88 0.55
C VAL A 21 -2.21 -4.66 0.80
N ALA A 22 -1.36 -4.85 -0.21
CA ALA A 22 0.08 -4.61 -0.10
C ALA A 22 0.41 -3.15 0.24
N VAL A 23 -0.27 -2.19 -0.38
CA VAL A 23 -0.12 -0.75 -0.06
C VAL A 23 -0.57 -0.48 1.38
N HIS A 24 -1.67 -1.09 1.82
CA HIS A 24 -2.16 -0.94 3.19
C HIS A 24 -1.14 -1.41 4.22
N PHE A 25 -0.63 -2.65 4.09
CA PHE A 25 0.38 -3.19 5.00
C PHE A 25 1.69 -2.40 4.97
N ARG A 26 2.13 -1.96 3.79
CA ARG A 26 3.34 -1.13 3.67
C ARG A 26 3.19 0.19 4.41
N TRP A 27 2.04 0.87 4.27
CA TRP A 27 1.79 2.10 5.02
C TRP A 27 1.70 1.82 6.51
N GLU A 28 0.95 0.81 6.94
CA GLU A 28 0.82 0.50 8.36
C GLU A 28 2.18 0.19 9.02
N TYR A 29 3.02 -0.58 8.33
CA TYR A 29 4.39 -0.85 8.78
C TYR A 29 5.22 0.44 8.88
N ARG A 30 5.20 1.30 7.85
CA ARG A 30 5.91 2.58 7.86
C ARG A 30 5.41 3.49 8.98
N SER A 31 4.10 3.53 9.20
CA SER A 31 3.47 4.33 10.24
C SER A 31 3.87 3.90 11.62
N ARG A 32 3.83 2.59 11.89
CA ARG A 32 4.29 2.02 13.16
C ARG A 32 5.77 2.29 13.39
N LYS A 33 6.61 2.18 12.34
CA LYS A 33 8.05 2.44 12.44
C LYS A 33 8.32 3.91 12.81
N ILE A 34 7.77 4.86 12.07
CA ILE A 34 7.97 6.30 12.34
C ILE A 34 7.40 6.64 13.73
N LYS A 35 6.21 6.14 14.08
CA LYS A 35 5.64 6.39 15.41
C LYS A 35 6.54 5.86 16.53
N ARG A 36 7.13 4.66 16.38
CA ARG A 36 8.09 4.12 17.35
C ARG A 36 9.37 4.93 17.44
N GLU A 37 9.90 5.39 16.31
CA GLU A 37 11.09 6.26 16.28
C GLU A 37 10.83 7.60 16.97
N LEU A 38 9.64 8.18 16.75
CA LEU A 38 9.23 9.42 17.41
C LEU A 38 9.00 9.24 18.92
N ILE A 39 8.32 8.16 19.33
CA ILE A 39 8.14 7.83 20.75
C ILE A 39 9.50 7.63 21.41
N ALA A 40 10.38 6.79 20.87
CA ALA A 40 11.69 6.54 21.47
C ALA A 40 12.59 7.80 21.59
N LYS A 41 12.33 8.84 20.79
CA LYS A 41 13.11 10.08 20.78
C LYS A 41 12.51 11.19 21.65
N TYR A 42 11.18 11.28 21.73
CA TYR A 42 10.48 12.43 22.30
C TYR A 42 9.52 12.10 23.45
N ASP A 43 9.16 10.83 23.63
CA ASP A 43 8.37 10.38 24.77
C ASP A 43 9.29 10.22 25.98
N SER A 44 9.45 11.32 26.72
CA SER A 44 10.36 11.42 27.86
C SER A 44 9.79 10.74 29.10
N ASN A 45 8.47 10.69 29.20
CA ASN A 45 7.74 10.12 30.33
C ASN A 45 7.35 8.63 30.11
N GLN A 46 7.55 8.12 28.88
CA GLN A 46 7.28 6.74 28.44
C GLN A 46 5.83 6.30 28.55
N ASP A 47 4.88 7.23 28.50
CA ASP A 47 3.45 6.93 28.58
C ASP A 47 2.81 6.59 27.22
N GLY A 48 3.57 6.72 26.13
CA GLY A 48 3.15 6.42 24.76
C GLY A 48 2.31 7.52 24.10
N VAL A 49 2.17 8.68 24.75
CA VAL A 49 1.43 9.86 24.31
C VAL A 49 2.38 11.05 24.30
N PHE A 50 2.20 11.96 23.33
CA PHE A 50 2.97 13.20 23.31
C PHE A 50 2.23 14.28 24.09
N SER A 51 2.84 14.77 25.16
CA SER A 51 2.36 15.94 25.89
C SER A 51 2.69 17.25 25.14
N LEU A 52 2.05 18.34 25.53
CA LEU A 52 2.38 19.68 25.02
C LEU A 52 3.83 20.09 25.34
N GLU A 53 4.37 19.57 26.43
CA GLU A 53 5.73 19.82 26.92
C GLU A 53 6.78 19.06 26.10
N GLU A 54 6.40 17.93 25.50
CA GLU A 54 7.22 17.11 24.60
C GLU A 54 7.06 17.50 23.12
N SER A 55 6.32 18.58 22.86
CA SER A 55 6.08 19.09 21.53
C SER A 55 7.35 19.68 20.92
N HIS A 56 7.83 19.04 19.85
CA HIS A 56 8.99 19.50 19.09
C HIS A 56 8.66 19.74 17.61
N PRO A 57 9.37 20.66 16.93
CA PRO A 57 9.20 20.89 15.49
C PRO A 57 9.39 19.60 14.67
N GLU A 58 10.41 18.80 15.01
CA GLU A 58 10.69 17.52 14.37
C GLU A 58 9.58 16.47 14.59
N LEU A 59 8.92 16.50 15.75
CA LEU A 59 7.75 15.65 16.03
C LEU A 59 6.59 16.03 15.10
N THR A 60 6.36 17.32 14.93
CA THR A 60 5.31 17.86 14.05
C THR A 60 5.59 17.52 12.59
N GLU A 61 6.84 17.63 12.13
CA GLU A 61 7.24 17.20 10.78
C GLU A 61 7.08 15.70 10.56
N GLY A 62 7.45 14.87 11.55
CA GLY A 62 7.26 13.42 11.50
C GLY A 62 5.78 13.02 11.39
N LEU A 63 4.91 13.70 12.14
CA LEU A 63 3.44 13.52 12.08
C LEU A 63 2.84 14.04 10.77
N LEU A 64 3.32 15.19 10.26
CA LEU A 64 2.95 15.70 8.94
C LEU A 64 3.35 14.73 7.83
N LYS A 65 4.52 14.12 7.91
CA LYS A 65 5.00 13.11 6.95
C LYS A 65 4.17 11.83 6.99
N LEU A 66 3.58 11.49 8.14
CA LEU A 66 2.62 10.39 8.29
C LEU A 66 1.25 10.74 7.70
N GLY A 67 0.77 11.96 7.91
CA GLY A 67 -0.53 12.44 7.43
C GLY A 67 -0.54 12.78 5.93
N SER A 68 0.60 13.19 5.38
CA SER A 68 0.76 13.55 3.96
C SER A 68 1.08 12.38 3.03
N ASP A 69 1.01 11.12 3.52
CA ASP A 69 1.25 9.93 2.70
C ASP A 69 0.08 9.68 1.73
N THR A 70 0.01 10.56 0.74
CA THR A 70 -0.98 10.69 -0.32
C THR A 70 -1.09 9.40 -1.13
N ALA A 71 -0.05 8.57 -1.08
CA ALA A 71 0.07 7.30 -1.78
C ALA A 71 -1.06 6.30 -1.45
N ARG A 72 -1.54 6.17 -0.19
CA ARG A 72 -2.71 5.32 0.09
C ARG A 72 -4.03 6.00 -0.25
N GLY A 73 -4.11 7.33 -0.14
CA GLY A 73 -5.31 8.06 -0.56
C GLY A 73 -5.62 7.85 -2.03
N ILE A 74 -4.59 7.84 -2.87
CA ILE A 74 -4.74 7.70 -4.33
C ILE A 74 -4.58 6.25 -4.83
N SER A 75 -4.07 5.32 -4.00
CA SER A 75 -3.80 3.94 -4.44
C SER A 75 -5.01 3.23 -5.05
N PRO A 76 -6.25 3.37 -4.56
CA PRO A 76 -7.39 2.69 -5.17
C PRO A 76 -7.60 3.11 -6.63
N LEU A 77 -7.31 4.36 -6.98
CA LEU A 77 -7.45 4.86 -8.35
C LEU A 77 -6.24 4.49 -9.22
N THR A 78 -5.02 4.69 -8.69
CA THR A 78 -3.79 4.47 -9.47
C THR A 78 -3.47 2.99 -9.69
N LEU A 79 -3.98 2.09 -8.84
CA LEU A 79 -3.75 0.64 -8.98
C LEU A 79 -4.66 -0.02 -10.02
N ILE A 80 -5.75 0.60 -10.46
CA ILE A 80 -6.63 0.06 -11.51
C ILE A 80 -5.85 -0.22 -12.81
N PRO A 81 -5.15 0.76 -13.43
CA PRO A 81 -4.40 0.50 -14.66
C PRO A 81 -3.27 -0.51 -14.46
N VAL A 82 -2.59 -0.49 -13.31
CA VAL A 82 -1.51 -1.44 -12.98
C VAL A 82 -2.04 -2.88 -12.92
N SER A 83 -3.21 -3.06 -12.29
CA SER A 83 -3.83 -4.38 -12.14
C SER A 83 -4.27 -4.96 -13.48
N LEU A 84 -4.77 -4.12 -14.38
CA LEU A 84 -5.13 -4.52 -15.74
C LEU A 84 -3.89 -4.93 -16.54
N LEU A 85 -2.79 -4.18 -16.46
CA LEU A 85 -1.53 -4.55 -17.13
C LEU A 85 -0.99 -5.89 -16.63
N LEU A 86 -1.00 -6.13 -15.32
CA LEU A 86 -0.58 -7.41 -14.74
C LEU A 86 -1.47 -8.57 -15.18
N ALA A 87 -2.79 -8.35 -15.26
CA ALA A 87 -3.72 -9.34 -15.77
C ALA A 87 -3.49 -9.66 -17.25
N ILE A 88 -3.15 -8.66 -18.07
CA ILE A 88 -2.81 -8.86 -19.49
C ILE A 88 -1.54 -9.70 -19.60
N LEU A 89 -0.49 -9.33 -18.87
CA LEU A 89 0.79 -10.04 -18.85
C LEU A 89 0.64 -11.50 -18.42
N THR A 90 -0.05 -11.74 -17.32
CA THR A 90 -0.28 -13.12 -16.82
C THR A 90 -1.12 -13.94 -17.79
N THR A 91 -2.17 -13.36 -18.36
CA THR A 91 -3.02 -14.04 -19.35
C THR A 91 -2.24 -14.34 -20.63
N TYR A 92 -1.38 -13.42 -21.07
CA TYR A 92 -0.49 -13.61 -22.22
C TYR A 92 0.48 -14.77 -21.96
N ILE A 93 1.22 -14.75 -20.85
CA ILE A 93 2.16 -15.81 -20.47
C ILE A 93 1.47 -17.18 -20.39
N TYR A 94 0.30 -17.24 -19.75
CA TYR A 94 -0.47 -18.47 -19.62
C TYR A 94 -0.88 -19.05 -20.98
N ASN A 95 -1.39 -18.19 -21.89
CA ASN A 95 -1.79 -18.61 -23.23
C ASN A 95 -0.60 -19.04 -24.10
N THR A 96 0.53 -18.35 -24.01
CA THR A 96 1.75 -18.71 -24.74
C THR A 96 2.29 -20.06 -24.27
N ARG A 97 2.34 -20.32 -22.96
CA ARG A 97 2.76 -21.63 -22.44
C ARG A 97 1.81 -22.74 -22.86
N ARG A 98 0.50 -22.51 -22.84
CA ARG A 98 -0.50 -23.50 -23.26
C ARG A 98 -0.41 -23.87 -24.75
N LYS A 99 0.13 -23.00 -25.61
CA LYS A 99 0.33 -23.31 -27.04
C LYS A 99 1.57 -24.19 -27.31
N ASN A 100 2.50 -24.26 -26.36
CA ASN A 100 3.75 -25.00 -26.49
C ASN A 100 3.69 -26.41 -25.86
N TYR A 101 2.53 -26.81 -25.36
CA TYR A 101 2.18 -28.16 -24.91
C TYR A 101 0.97 -28.63 -25.70
#